data_AF-A0A133UEH0-F1
#
_entry.id   AF-A0A133UEH0-F1
#
_cell.length_a   1.000
_cell.length_b   1.000
_cell.length_c   1.000
_cell.angle_alpha   90.00
_cell.angle_beta   90.00
_cell.angle_gamma   90.00
#
_symmetry.space_group_name_H-M   'P 1'
#
loop_
_entity.id
_entity.type
_entity.pdbx_description
1 polymer ?
#
loop_
_entity_poly.entity_id
_entity_poly.type
_entity_poly.pdbx_seq_one_letter_code
_entity_poly.pdbx_strand_id
1 'polypeptide(L)'
;QGIKVAVETGGLGIDFPKGIPEFKRVTKSCENVGVTVDTGHLFLTAFRRGMNRPEQKIVNYIEELGDKLVNVHLHDNSGMSDEHRVPGRGKIDFAPSLSH
;
A
#
# COMPACT_ATOMS: atom_id res chain seq x y z
N GLN A 1 -24.42 -10.31 -3.67
CA GLN A 1 -23.68 -10.17 -4.93
C GLN A 1 -23.71 -8.71 -5.35
N GLY A 2 -22.66 -8.17 -5.97
CA GLY A 2 -22.60 -6.76 -6.41
C GLY A 2 -21.76 -5.80 -5.55
N ILE A 3 -21.11 -6.29 -4.48
CA ILE A 3 -20.18 -5.50 -3.66
C ILE A 3 -18.75 -5.97 -3.96
N LYS A 4 -17.85 -5.03 -4.26
CA LYS A 4 -16.41 -5.30 -4.36
C LYS A 4 -15.79 -5.13 -2.97
N VAL A 5 -15.07 -6.14 -2.51
CA VAL A 5 -14.32 -6.11 -1.24
C VAL A 5 -12.85 -5.87 -1.57
N ALA A 6 -12.15 -5.08 -0.77
CA ALA A 6 -10.73 -4.84 -0.96
C ALA A 6 -9.95 -5.27 0.27
N VAL A 7 -8.87 -6.02 0.06
CA VAL A 7 -7.92 -6.39 1.13
C VAL A 7 -6.86 -5.31 1.20
N GLU A 8 -6.63 -4.77 2.38
CA GLU A 8 -5.68 -3.68 2.57
C GLU A 8 -4.24 -4.19 2.72
N THR A 9 -3.26 -3.45 2.18
CA THR A 9 -1.83 -3.69 2.45
C THR A 9 -1.51 -3.45 3.92
N GLY A 10 -0.79 -4.35 4.59
CA GLY A 10 -0.44 -4.20 6.01
C GLY A 10 0.94 -3.58 6.30
N GLY A 11 1.08 -2.95 7.48
CA GLY A 11 2.31 -2.29 7.94
C GLY A 11 3.24 -3.17 8.80
N LEU A 12 2.84 -4.40 9.14
CA LEU A 12 3.54 -5.29 10.06
C LEU A 12 4.12 -6.53 9.36
N GLY A 13 5.20 -7.06 9.92
CA GLY A 13 5.87 -8.25 9.36
C GLY A 13 5.06 -9.55 9.47
N ILE A 14 3.96 -9.55 10.22
CA ILE A 14 3.08 -10.71 10.45
C ILE A 14 1.83 -10.71 9.57
N ASP A 15 1.55 -9.60 8.87
CA ASP A 15 0.33 -9.45 8.08
C ASP A 15 0.30 -10.43 6.90
N PHE A 16 -0.88 -10.76 6.39
CA PHE A 16 -1.04 -11.51 5.15
C PHE A 16 -2.25 -10.93 4.40
N PRO A 17 -2.13 -10.63 3.09
CA PRO A 17 -0.95 -10.76 2.22
C PRO A 17 0.18 -9.75 2.50
N LYS A 18 1.44 -10.15 2.29
CA LYS A 18 2.67 -9.36 2.54
C LYS A 18 3.25 -8.65 1.32
N GLY A 19 2.84 -9.08 0.13
CA GLY A 19 3.54 -8.76 -1.12
C GLY A 19 2.63 -8.82 -2.33
N ILE A 20 3.01 -8.09 -3.39
CA ILE A 20 2.30 -8.09 -4.68
C ILE A 20 1.97 -9.52 -5.18
N PRO A 21 2.88 -10.53 -5.13
CA PRO A 21 2.54 -11.88 -5.57
C PRO A 21 1.40 -12.53 -4.79
N GLU A 22 1.30 -12.25 -3.49
CA GLU A 22 0.25 -12.81 -2.63
C GLU A 22 -1.07 -12.05 -2.82
N PHE A 23 -1.02 -10.73 -2.98
CA PHE A 23 -2.19 -9.94 -3.37
C PHE A 23 -2.76 -10.40 -4.72
N LYS A 24 -1.91 -10.53 -5.75
CA LYS A 24 -2.31 -11.06 -7.06
C LYS A 24 -2.93 -12.46 -6.94
N ARG A 25 -2.43 -13.30 -6.05
CA ARG A 25 -2.99 -14.64 -5.77
C ARG A 25 -4.39 -14.54 -5.16
N VAL A 26 -4.58 -13.71 -4.13
CA VAL A 26 -5.88 -13.54 -3.46
C VAL A 26 -6.92 -12.99 -4.43
N THR A 27 -6.59 -11.93 -5.18
CA THR A 27 -7.52 -11.32 -6.13
C THR A 27 -7.83 -12.19 -7.34
N LYS A 28 -6.94 -13.13 -7.68
CA LYS A 28 -7.20 -14.12 -8.75
C LYS A 28 -8.18 -15.20 -8.31
N SER A 29 -8.17 -15.56 -7.02
CA SER A 29 -9.06 -16.60 -6.48
C SER A 29 -10.50 -16.14 -6.28
N CYS A 30 -10.74 -14.83 -6.20
CA CYS A 30 -12.07 -14.24 -6.02
C CYS A 30 -12.22 -12.95 -6.84
N GLU A 31 -12.98 -12.98 -7.94
CA GLU A 31 -13.09 -11.85 -8.87
C GLU A 31 -13.66 -10.55 -8.23
N ASN A 32 -14.50 -10.67 -7.20
CA ASN A 32 -15.05 -9.53 -6.46
C ASN A 32 -14.11 -9.01 -5.35
N VAL A 33 -12.87 -9.51 -5.28
CA VAL A 33 -11.86 -9.08 -4.32
C VAL A 33 -10.76 -8.30 -5.05
N GLY A 34 -10.51 -7.08 -4.59
CA GLY A 34 -9.38 -6.26 -5.00
C GLY A 34 -8.47 -5.89 -3.83
N VAL A 35 -7.69 -4.82 -4.00
CA VAL A 35 -6.71 -4.36 -3.02
C VAL A 35 -6.93 -2.88 -2.69
N THR A 36 -6.85 -2.56 -1.41
CA THR A 36 -6.69 -1.17 -0.96
C THR A 36 -5.22 -0.96 -0.62
N VAL A 37 -4.58 0.02 -1.25
CA VAL A 37 -3.21 0.39 -0.91
C VAL A 37 -3.24 1.46 0.17
N ASP A 38 -2.50 1.23 1.24
CA ASP A 38 -2.24 2.25 2.27
C ASP A 38 -0.79 2.76 2.13
N THR A 39 -0.66 4.06 1.87
CA THR A 39 0.66 4.68 1.65
C THR A 39 1.53 4.65 2.90
N GLY A 40 0.93 4.75 4.09
CA GLY A 40 1.60 4.72 5.37
C GLY A 40 2.19 3.35 5.68
N HIS A 41 1.42 2.28 5.45
CA HIS A 41 1.88 0.90 5.61
C HIS A 41 3.06 0.56 4.69
N LEU A 42 2.93 0.91 3.39
CA LEU A 42 3.99 0.65 2.43
C LEU A 42 5.26 1.45 2.73
N PHE A 43 5.12 2.73 3.07
CA PHE A 43 6.26 3.55 3.50
C PHE A 43 6.91 2.98 4.76
N LEU A 44 6.13 2.67 5.80
CA LEU A 44 6.65 2.14 7.07
C LEU A 44 7.51 0.88 6.84
N THR A 45 7.01 -0.05 6.04
CA THR A 45 7.73 -1.29 5.74
C THR A 45 8.98 -1.08 4.88
N ALA A 46 8.96 -0.11 3.96
CA ALA A 46 10.12 0.24 3.13
C ALA A 46 11.18 1.00 3.93
N PHE A 47 10.75 1.99 4.72
CA PHE A 47 11.58 2.83 5.56
C PHE A 47 12.33 2.00 6.61
N ARG A 48 11.63 1.09 7.31
CA ARG A 48 12.25 0.18 8.29
C ARG A 48 13.25 -0.79 7.68
N ARG A 49 13.15 -1.06 6.38
CA ARG A 49 14.14 -1.87 5.63
C ARG A 49 15.35 -1.07 5.16
N GLY A 50 15.42 0.22 5.46
CA GLY A 50 16.52 1.09 5.05
C GLY A 50 16.55 1.36 3.54
N MET A 51 15.40 1.31 2.85
CA MET A 51 15.33 1.67 1.44
C MET A 51 15.64 3.16 1.24
N ASN A 52 16.50 3.49 0.27
CA ASN A 52 16.86 4.88 -0.03
C ASN A 52 15.68 5.73 -0.54
N ARG A 53 14.71 5.10 -1.20
CA ARG A 53 13.49 5.74 -1.75
C ARG A 53 12.27 4.92 -1.34
N PRO A 54 11.82 5.01 -0.08
CA PRO A 54 10.75 4.16 0.44
C PRO A 54 9.42 4.35 -0.30
N GLU A 55 9.15 5.54 -0.84
CA GLU A 55 7.96 5.89 -1.61
C GLU A 55 7.89 5.14 -2.95
N GLN A 56 9.04 4.66 -3.47
CA GLN A 56 9.04 3.82 -4.66
C GLN A 56 8.23 2.53 -4.44
N LYS A 57 8.13 2.06 -3.20
CA LYS A 57 7.29 0.91 -2.88
C LYS A 57 5.81 1.21 -3.10
N ILE A 58 5.36 2.45 -2.85
CA ILE A 58 3.98 2.88 -3.09
C ILE A 58 3.70 2.88 -4.59
N VAL A 59 4.57 3.53 -5.38
CA VAL A 59 4.46 3.59 -6.84
C VAL A 59 4.40 2.17 -7.44
N ASN A 60 5.32 1.30 -7.04
CA ASN A 60 5.35 -0.07 -7.54
C ASN A 60 4.05 -0.83 -7.24
N TYR A 61 3.42 -0.62 -6.07
CA TYR A 61 2.14 -1.26 -5.75
C TYR A 61 1.00 -0.71 -6.59
N ILE A 62 0.94 0.61 -6.81
CA ILE A 62 -0.09 1.24 -7.65
C ILE A 62 0.01 0.69 -9.08
N GLU A 63 1.22 0.68 -9.65
CA GLU A 63 1.45 0.21 -11.02
C GLU A 63 1.21 -1.30 -11.17
N GLU A 64 1.76 -2.11 -10.26
CA GLU A 64 1.71 -3.57 -10.42
C GLU A 64 0.35 -4.19 -10.07
N LEU A 65 -0.45 -3.54 -9.23
CA LEU A 65 -1.80 -4.02 -8.93
C LEU A 65 -2.79 -3.68 -10.05
N GLY A 66 -2.59 -2.59 -10.78
CA GLY A 66 -3.38 -2.22 -11.96
C GLY A 66 -4.89 -2.30 -11.70
N ASP A 67 -5.59 -3.14 -12.46
CA ASP A 67 -7.04 -3.35 -12.37
C ASP A 67 -7.53 -3.94 -11.03
N LYS A 68 -6.60 -4.45 -10.21
CA LYS A 68 -6.89 -4.98 -8.88
C LYS A 68 -6.89 -3.91 -7.80
N LEU A 69 -6.32 -2.73 -8.06
CA LEU A 69 -6.38 -1.60 -7.14
C LEU A 69 -7.81 -1.04 -7.11
N VAL A 70 -8.42 -1.00 -5.92
CA VAL A 70 -9.80 -0.54 -5.73
C VAL A 70 -9.85 0.82 -5.06
N ASN A 71 -8.97 1.04 -4.09
CA ASN A 71 -8.91 2.26 -3.32
C ASN A 71 -7.49 2.55 -2.85
N VAL A 72 -7.22 3.81 -2.52
CA VAL A 72 -5.98 4.22 -1.85
C VAL A 72 -6.34 4.93 -0.55
N HIS A 73 -5.74 4.48 0.55
CA HIS A 73 -5.69 5.23 1.80
C HIS A 73 -4.45 6.12 1.79
N LEU A 74 -4.69 7.44 1.77
CA LEU A 74 -3.63 8.44 1.70
C LEU A 74 -3.21 8.85 3.11
N HIS A 75 -2.29 8.08 3.67
CA HIS A 75 -1.76 8.26 5.01
C HIS A 75 -0.26 8.53 4.98
N ASP A 76 0.16 9.60 5.66
CA ASP A 76 1.56 9.94 5.89
C ASP A 76 2.11 9.16 7.09
N ASN A 77 3.43 9.01 7.16
CA ASN A 77 4.08 8.21 8.18
C ASN A 77 5.50 8.70 8.44
N SER A 78 5.99 8.60 9.69
CA SER A 78 7.35 9.01 10.07
C SER A 78 8.37 7.87 10.09
N GLY A 79 7.91 6.63 9.87
CA GLY A 79 8.66 5.39 9.90
C GLY A 79 8.69 4.70 11.27
N MET A 80 8.01 5.25 12.28
CA MET A 80 8.08 4.77 13.66
C MET A 80 7.11 3.63 13.95
N SER A 81 5.86 3.77 13.54
CA SER A 81 4.77 2.81 13.76
C SER A 81 3.72 3.00 12.68
N ASP A 82 2.61 2.29 12.79
CA ASP A 82 1.44 2.59 11.99
C ASP A 82 0.72 3.82 12.58
N GLU A 83 0.96 5.01 11.98
CA GLU A 83 0.62 6.31 12.58
C GLU A 83 -0.54 7.02 11.89
N HIS A 84 -0.88 6.65 10.65
CA HIS A 84 -1.94 7.26 9.87
C HIS A 84 -1.95 8.81 9.89
N ARG A 85 -0.78 9.43 9.74
CA ARG A 85 -0.70 10.89 9.83
C ARG A 85 -1.36 11.53 8.62
N VAL A 86 -1.84 12.76 8.80
CA VAL A 86 -2.31 13.60 7.70
C VAL A 86 -1.13 13.89 6.74
N PRO A 87 -1.32 13.90 5.40
CA PRO A 87 -0.31 14.32 4.45
C PRO A 87 0.41 15.62 4.82
N GLY A 88 1.74 15.60 4.79
CA GLY A 88 2.62 16.71 5.18
C GLY A 88 2.98 16.72 6.67
N ARG A 89 2.58 15.71 7.45
CA ARG A 89 2.91 15.57 8.88
C ARG A 89 3.83 14.38 9.19
N GLY A 90 4.21 13.62 8.18
CA GLY A 90 5.21 12.56 8.26
C GLY A 90 6.40 12.87 7.35
N LYS A 91 6.93 11.82 6.72
CA LYS A 91 8.14 11.87 5.90
C LYS A 91 7.91 11.41 4.46
N ILE A 92 6.68 11.03 4.10
CA ILE A 92 6.40 10.56 2.76
C ILE A 92 6.47 11.74 1.79
N ASP A 93 7.36 11.66 0.80
CA ASP A 93 7.24 12.50 -0.39
C ASP A 93 6.19 11.92 -1.35
N PHE A 94 5.01 12.53 -1.38
CA PHE A 94 3.90 12.05 -2.22
C PHE A 94 4.06 12.38 -3.71
N ALA A 95 4.98 13.27 -4.10
CA ALA A 95 5.08 13.73 -5.48
C ALA A 95 5.21 12.57 -6.50
N PRO A 96 6.04 11.52 -6.26
CA PRO A 96 6.15 10.39 -7.19
C PRO A 96 4.87 9.55 -7.30
N SER A 97 4.03 9.51 -6.27
CA SER A 97 2.79 8.71 -6.27
C SER A 97 1.60 9.44 -6.90
N LEU A 98 1.69 10.75 -7.11
CA LEU A 98 0.62 11.58 -7.69
C LEU A 98 0.78 11.85 -9.20
N SER A 99 1.86 11.36 -9.81
CA SER A 99 2.19 11.58 -11.23
C SER A 99 1.73 10.47 -12.18
N HIS A 100 0.93 9.52 -11.70
CA HIS A 100 0.43 8.35 -12.45
C HIS A 100 -1.09 8.36 -12.54
#